data_AF-A0A7W0W4K0-F1
#
_entry.id   AF-A0A7W0W4K0-F1
#
_cell.length_a   1.000
_cell.length_b   1.000
_cell.length_c   1.000
_cell.angle_alpha   90.00
_cell.angle_beta   90.00
_cell.angle_gamma   90.00
#
_symmetry.space_group_name_H-M   'P 1'
#
loop_
_entity.id
_entity.type
_entity.pdbx_description
1 polymer ?
#
loop_
_entity_poly.entity_id
_entity_poly.type
_entity_poly.pdbx_seq_one_letter_code
_entity_poly.pdbx_strand_id
1 'polypeptide(L)'
;GSVLVGLVSVGWAAYARVVRGMVLELRERDFVAAARALGASDQYIVTRHIIPNVLPAIAVLATVEMGELILALAGFGFLGVGIQPPTPEWGAMINDARPFVLDAPARTRWLPSTTASSPSSRLKVLPTKPKFLLRPSRSRTTRLFRGRLPAAKLTPEGQW
;
A
#
# COMPACT_ATOMS: atom_id res chain seq x y z
N GLY A 1 -5.75 -21.96 8.12
CA GLY A 1 -7.08 -21.96 8.76
C GLY A 1 -6.98 -22.04 10.27
N SER A 2 -6.55 -23.19 10.80
CA SER A 2 -6.57 -23.47 12.25
C SER A 2 -5.73 -22.55 13.12
N VAL A 3 -4.56 -22.09 12.64
CA VAL A 3 -3.68 -21.16 13.37
C VAL A 3 -4.32 -19.78 13.56
N LEU A 4 -5.03 -19.28 12.54
CA LEU A 4 -5.76 -18.01 12.60
C LEU A 4 -6.87 -18.07 13.66
N VAL A 5 -7.63 -19.18 13.66
CA VAL A 5 -8.67 -19.41 14.67
C VAL A 5 -8.06 -19.52 16.07
N GLY A 6 -6.91 -20.19 16.21
CA GLY A 6 -6.19 -20.28 17.49
C GLY A 6 -5.78 -18.90 18.03
N LEU A 7 -5.16 -18.06 17.21
CA LEU A 7 -4.75 -16.70 17.57
C LEU A 7 -5.95 -15.83 18.01
N VAL A 8 -7.03 -15.84 17.22
CA VAL A 8 -8.24 -15.05 17.53
C VAL A 8 -8.95 -15.57 18.79
N SER A 9 -8.93 -16.88 19.02
CA SER A 9 -9.57 -17.51 20.19
C SER A 9 -8.85 -17.23 21.51
N VAL A 10 -7.59 -16.81 21.50
CA VAL A 10 -6.89 -16.44 22.74
C VAL A 10 -7.20 -14.99 23.15
N GLY A 11 -7.33 -14.09 22.18
CA GLY A 11 -7.56 -12.65 22.44
C GLY A 11 -8.99 -12.30 22.87
N TRP A 12 -9.99 -13.10 22.51
CA TRP A 12 -11.41 -12.71 22.67
C TRP A 12 -11.82 -12.45 24.13
N ALA A 13 -11.25 -13.18 25.09
CA ALA A 13 -11.63 -13.08 26.50
C ALA A 13 -11.17 -11.75 27.13
N ALA A 14 -9.98 -11.27 26.74
CA ALA A 14 -9.48 -9.97 27.18
C ALA A 14 -10.34 -8.84 26.61
N TYR A 15 -10.64 -8.93 25.30
CA TYR A 15 -11.52 -8.01 24.61
C TYR A 15 -12.93 -7.93 25.24
N ALA A 16 -13.55 -9.08 25.52
CA ALA A 16 -14.84 -9.16 26.18
C ALA A 16 -14.85 -8.50 27.57
N ARG A 17 -13.74 -8.62 28.32
CA ARG A 17 -13.58 -7.97 29.63
C ARG A 17 -13.56 -6.44 29.50
N VAL A 18 -12.84 -5.91 28.51
CA VAL A 18 -12.76 -4.46 28.26
C VAL A 18 -14.13 -3.93 27.86
N VAL A 19 -14.82 -4.60 26.92
CA VAL A 19 -16.18 -4.22 26.50
C VAL A 19 -17.14 -4.24 27.68
N ARG A 20 -17.08 -5.26 28.54
CA ARG A 20 -17.91 -5.33 29.75
C ARG A 20 -17.68 -4.14 30.68
N GLY A 21 -16.42 -3.71 30.85
CA GLY A 21 -16.08 -2.51 31.63
C GLY A 21 -16.74 -1.25 31.07
N MET A 22 -16.60 -1.03 29.75
CA MET A 22 -17.23 0.11 29.07
C MET A 22 -18.75 0.08 29.19
N VAL A 23 -19.37 -1.09 29.03
CA VAL A 23 -20.83 -1.24 29.16
C VAL A 23 -21.31 -0.93 30.57
N LEU A 24 -20.59 -1.37 31.61
CA LEU A 24 -20.94 -1.06 33.00
C LEU A 24 -20.88 0.45 33.28
N GLU A 25 -19.83 1.12 32.80
CA GLU A 25 -19.70 2.58 32.90
C GLU A 25 -20.86 3.29 32.18
N LEU A 26 -21.17 2.90 30.94
CA LEU A 26 -22.26 3.50 30.18
C LEU A 26 -23.64 3.27 30.80
N ARG A 27 -23.86 2.11 31.44
CA ARG A 27 -25.12 1.75 32.08
C ARG A 27 -25.45 2.65 33.27
N GLU A 28 -24.45 3.26 33.89
CA GLU A 28 -24.59 4.16 35.05
C GLU A 28 -24.79 5.64 34.65
N ARG A 29 -24.70 5.97 33.35
CA ARG A 29 -24.88 7.35 32.88
C ARG A 29 -26.35 7.79 32.89
N ASP A 30 -26.55 9.10 33.09
CA ASP A 30 -27.88 9.73 33.24
C ASP A 30 -28.82 9.49 32.06
N PHE A 31 -28.31 9.44 30.83
CA PHE A 31 -29.14 9.17 29.64
C PHE A 31 -29.76 7.76 29.66
N VAL A 32 -29.09 6.78 30.26
CA VAL A 32 -29.63 5.42 30.42
C VAL A 32 -30.67 5.39 31.52
N ALA A 33 -30.44 6.10 32.63
CA ALA A 33 -31.41 6.24 33.70
C ALA A 33 -32.70 6.92 33.21
N ALA A 34 -32.58 8.00 32.43
CA ALA A 34 -33.71 8.69 31.81
C ALA A 34 -34.47 7.80 30.82
N ALA A 35 -33.76 7.06 29.95
CA ALA A 35 -34.38 6.12 29.01
C ALA A 35 -35.17 5.01 29.72
N ARG A 36 -34.65 4.47 30.83
CA ARG A 36 -35.37 3.50 31.67
C ARG A 36 -36.59 4.11 32.35
N ALA A 37 -36.51 5.35 32.83
CA ALA A 37 -37.64 6.04 33.44
C ALA A 37 -38.79 6.27 32.43
N LEU A 38 -38.45 6.41 31.14
CA LEU A 38 -39.40 6.50 30.03
C LEU A 38 -39.97 5.12 29.59
N GLY A 39 -39.57 4.02 30.24
CA GLY A 39 -40.07 2.67 29.93
C GLY A 39 -39.38 1.98 28.75
N ALA A 40 -38.20 2.45 28.33
CA ALA A 40 -37.44 1.78 27.27
C ALA A 40 -36.96 0.38 27.73
N SER A 41 -37.02 -0.61 26.83
CA SER A 41 -36.51 -1.95 27.09
C SER A 41 -34.98 -1.99 27.10
N ASP A 42 -34.39 -2.90 27.88
CA ASP A 42 -32.93 -3.04 27.96
C ASP A 42 -32.30 -3.31 26.58
N GLN A 43 -32.96 -4.10 25.73
CA GLN A 43 -32.49 -4.36 24.36
C GLN A 43 -32.46 -3.09 23.49
N TYR A 44 -33.45 -2.21 23.66
CA TYR A 44 -33.50 -0.92 22.96
C TYR A 44 -32.34 -0.02 23.41
N ILE A 45 -32.11 0.08 24.72
CA ILE A 45 -31.01 0.87 25.28
C ILE A 45 -29.65 0.35 24.80
N VAL A 46 -29.45 -0.98 24.83
CA VAL A 46 -28.19 -1.58 24.38
C VAL A 46 -27.91 -1.24 22.92
N THR A 47 -28.85 -1.52 22.03
CA THR A 47 -28.63 -1.36 20.59
C THR A 47 -28.59 0.09 20.13
N ARG A 48 -29.40 0.97 20.72
CA ARG A 48 -29.53 2.37 20.30
C ARG A 48 -28.58 3.31 21.05
N HIS A 49 -28.15 2.98 22.27
CA HIS A 49 -27.38 3.92 23.11
C HIS A 49 -26.01 3.37 23.51
N ILE A 50 -25.91 2.09 23.86
CA ILE A 50 -24.64 1.50 24.33
C ILE A 50 -23.74 1.12 23.15
N ILE A 51 -24.22 0.31 22.20
CA ILE A 51 -23.45 -0.11 21.02
C ILE A 51 -22.82 1.09 20.28
N PRO A 52 -23.58 2.11 19.84
CA PRO A 52 -23.01 3.22 19.09
C PRO A 52 -21.98 4.05 19.87
N ASN A 53 -22.05 4.09 21.20
CA ASN A 53 -21.04 4.78 22.02
C ASN A 53 -19.77 3.95 22.22
N VAL A 54 -19.87 2.63 22.26
CA VAL A 54 -18.73 1.74 22.50
C VAL A 54 -17.99 1.41 21.20
N LEU A 55 -18.65 1.50 20.04
CA LEU A 55 -18.07 1.24 18.71
C LEU A 55 -16.77 2.01 18.43
N PRO A 56 -16.64 3.32 18.70
CA PRO A 56 -15.39 4.05 18.46
C PRO A 56 -14.23 3.52 19.30
N ALA A 57 -14.47 3.22 20.58
CA ALA A 57 -13.45 2.66 21.46
C ALA A 57 -13.03 1.25 21.00
N ILE A 58 -14.00 0.43 20.60
CA ILE A 58 -13.78 -0.86 19.97
C ILE A 58 -12.91 -0.74 18.72
N ALA A 59 -13.18 0.24 17.86
CA ALA A 59 -12.42 0.44 16.62
C ALA A 59 -10.95 0.73 16.92
N VAL A 60 -10.66 1.59 17.91
CA VAL A 60 -9.29 1.88 18.34
C VAL A 60 -8.61 0.64 18.94
N LEU A 61 -9.33 -0.13 19.77
CA LEU A 61 -8.76 -1.35 20.34
C LEU A 61 -8.45 -2.38 19.23
N ALA A 62 -9.34 -2.50 18.25
CA ALA A 62 -9.16 -3.42 17.13
C ALA A 62 -7.95 -3.05 16.25
N THR A 63 -7.58 -1.77 16.10
CA THR A 63 -6.38 -1.41 15.32
C THR A 63 -5.09 -1.83 16.01
N VAL A 64 -5.03 -1.72 17.34
CA VAL A 64 -3.88 -2.17 18.14
C VAL A 64 -3.72 -3.68 18.03
N GLU A 65 -4.82 -4.41 18.28
CA GLU A 65 -4.86 -5.88 18.20
C GLU A 65 -4.51 -6.39 16.80
N MET A 66 -4.94 -5.70 15.75
CA MET A 66 -4.59 -6.05 14.38
C MET A 66 -3.08 -5.99 14.15
N GLY A 67 -2.38 -5.02 14.74
CA GLY A 67 -0.92 -4.93 14.68
C GLY A 67 -0.26 -6.15 15.30
N GLU A 68 -0.68 -6.52 16.52
CA GLU A 68 -0.16 -7.71 17.21
C GLU A 68 -0.41 -8.99 16.41
N LEU A 69 -1.61 -9.14 15.84
CA LEU A 69 -1.99 -10.30 15.03
C LEU A 69 -1.11 -10.42 13.78
N ILE A 70 -0.85 -9.31 13.09
CA ILE A 70 0.00 -9.28 11.88
C ILE A 70 1.44 -9.67 12.24
N LEU A 71 2.00 -9.13 13.33
CA LEU A 71 3.34 -9.49 13.78
C LEU A 71 3.43 -10.98 14.14
N ALA A 72 2.43 -11.50 14.86
CA ALA A 72 2.37 -12.91 15.22
C ALA A 72 2.30 -13.80 13.97
N LEU A 73 1.40 -13.48 13.02
CA LEU A 73 1.27 -14.20 11.75
C LEU A 73 2.56 -14.20 10.93
N ALA A 74 3.23 -13.04 10.83
CA ALA A 74 4.51 -12.93 10.15
C ALA A 74 5.60 -13.79 10.82
N GLY A 75 5.61 -13.85 12.16
CA GLY A 75 6.50 -14.71 12.93
C GLY A 75 6.25 -16.21 12.67
N PHE A 76 4.98 -16.64 12.68
CA PHE A 76 4.61 -18.03 12.37
C PHE A 76 4.94 -18.42 10.92
N GLY A 77 4.68 -17.54 9.96
CA GLY A 77 5.06 -17.71 8.55
C GLY A 77 6.58 -17.80 8.36
N PHE A 78 7.35 -16.96 9.07
CA PHE A 78 8.80 -17.01 9.04
C PHE A 78 9.37 -18.30 9.64
N LEU A 79 8.74 -18.85 10.68
CA LEU A 79 9.12 -20.13 11.31
C LEU A 79 8.70 -21.36 10.49
N GLY A 80 7.95 -21.19 9.39
CA GLY A 80 7.52 -22.29 8.51
C GLY A 80 6.30 -23.07 9.02
N VAL A 81 5.65 -22.61 10.10
CA VAL A 81 4.40 -23.20 10.65
C VAL A 81 3.17 -22.34 10.27
N GLY A 82 3.37 -21.39 9.35
CA GLY A 82 2.36 -20.47 8.85
C GLY A 82 1.43 -21.06 7.80
N ILE A 83 0.77 -20.19 7.04
CA ILE A 83 -0.23 -20.60 6.07
C ILE A 83 0.53 -21.19 4.87
N GLN A 84 0.30 -22.48 4.61
CA GLN A 84 0.93 -23.14 3.46
C GLN A 84 0.54 -22.44 2.14
N PRO A 85 1.49 -22.31 1.17
CA PRO A 85 1.23 -21.70 -0.14
C PRO A 85 0.04 -22.41 -0.80
N PRO A 86 -1.02 -21.69 -1.26
CA PRO A 86 -0.92 -20.70 -2.36
C PRO A 86 -1.30 -19.25 -2.00
N THR A 87 -1.64 -18.94 -0.74
CA THR A 87 -1.95 -17.55 -0.34
C THR A 87 -0.65 -16.80 -0.02
N PRO A 88 -0.33 -15.71 -0.74
CA PRO A 88 0.89 -14.95 -0.47
C PRO A 88 0.76 -14.22 0.88
N GLU A 89 1.62 -14.58 1.82
CA GLU A 89 1.75 -13.92 3.12
C GLU A 89 3.16 -13.34 3.28
N TRP A 90 3.24 -12.15 3.87
CA TRP A 90 4.47 -11.35 3.89
C TRP A 90 5.63 -12.07 4.63
N GLY A 91 5.32 -12.84 5.67
CA GLY A 91 6.32 -13.61 6.43
C GLY A 91 6.91 -14.80 5.68
N ALA A 92 6.08 -15.55 4.94
CA ALA A 92 6.54 -16.66 4.10
C ALA A 92 7.38 -16.16 2.91
N MET A 93 6.96 -15.04 2.29
CA MET A 93 7.72 -14.43 1.19
C MET A 93 9.12 -13.98 1.61
N ILE A 94 9.29 -13.49 2.85
CA ILE A 94 10.61 -13.14 3.40
C ILE A 94 11.43 -14.42 3.66
N ASN A 95 10.80 -15.49 4.14
CA ASN A 95 11.48 -16.78 4.34
C ASN A 95 12.02 -17.33 3.01
N ASP A 96 11.20 -17.31 1.96
CA ASP A 96 11.55 -17.73 0.60
C ASP A 96 12.68 -16.87 -0.01
N ALA A 97 12.75 -15.59 0.35
CA ALA A 97 13.79 -14.67 -0.11
C ALA A 97 15.16 -14.87 0.57
N ARG A 98 15.22 -15.53 1.74
CA ARG A 98 16.44 -15.73 2.54
C ARG A 98 17.63 -16.32 1.77
N PRO A 99 17.49 -17.42 0.99
CA PRO A 99 18.61 -17.96 0.22
C PRO A 99 19.16 -16.98 -0.83
N PHE A 100 18.30 -16.16 -1.44
CA PHE A 100 18.71 -15.17 -2.45
C PHE A 100 19.48 -13.97 -1.86
N VAL A 101 19.28 -13.67 -0.57
CA VAL A 101 20.02 -12.61 0.13
C VAL A 101 21.47 -13.02 0.41
N LEU A 102 21.71 -14.31 0.66
CA LEU A 102 23.05 -14.83 0.99
C LEU A 102 23.88 -15.19 -0.24
N ASP A 103 23.25 -15.54 -1.37
CA ASP A 103 23.93 -15.93 -2.60
C ASP A 103 24.47 -14.77 -3.44
N ALA A 104 24.08 -13.53 -3.15
CA ALA A 104 24.45 -12.36 -3.96
C ALA A 104 25.08 -11.19 -3.18
N PRO A 105 26.13 -11.39 -2.34
CA PRO A 105 26.83 -10.28 -1.68
C PRO A 105 27.51 -9.32 -2.68
N ALA A 106 27.74 -9.78 -3.92
CA ALA A 106 28.32 -8.98 -4.99
C ALA A 106 27.30 -8.08 -5.73
N ARG A 107 25.99 -8.36 -5.66
CA ARG A 107 24.95 -7.57 -6.38
C ARG A 107 24.48 -6.34 -5.59
N THR A 108 24.59 -6.38 -4.26
CA THR A 108 24.38 -5.24 -3.35
C THR A 108 25.63 -4.38 -3.13
N ARG A 109 26.79 -4.81 -3.64
CA ARG A 109 28.06 -4.04 -3.65
C ARG A 109 28.11 -3.03 -4.80
N TRP A 110 27.09 -2.20 -4.93
CA TRP A 110 27.17 -1.01 -5.77
C TRP A 110 27.44 0.26 -4.95
N LEU A 111 27.54 0.15 -3.61
CA LEU A 111 28.11 1.20 -2.74
C LEU A 111 29.62 1.34 -3.00
N PRO A 112 30.09 2.48 -3.54
CA PRO A 112 31.50 2.74 -3.73
C PRO A 112 32.08 3.31 -2.42
N SER A 113 32.65 2.48 -1.56
CA SER A 113 33.42 3.00 -0.42
C SER A 113 34.77 2.33 -0.19
N THR A 114 35.25 1.46 -1.08
CA THR A 114 36.61 0.90 -0.96
C THR A 114 37.44 0.86 -2.25
N THR A 115 37.17 1.75 -3.22
CA THR A 115 38.09 1.93 -4.37
C THR A 115 38.55 3.37 -4.51
N ALA A 116 39.00 3.99 -3.41
CA ALA A 116 39.69 5.28 -3.43
C ALA A 116 41.17 5.18 -3.88
N SER A 117 41.61 4.06 -4.47
CA SER A 117 42.98 3.91 -4.97
C SER A 117 43.08 3.08 -6.26
N SER A 118 42.26 3.38 -7.26
CA SER A 118 42.54 2.91 -8.63
C SER A 118 43.02 4.08 -9.50
N PRO A 119 44.34 4.31 -9.60
CA PRO A 119 44.89 5.36 -10.43
C PRO A 119 44.73 5.00 -11.91
N SER A 120 44.16 5.93 -12.68
CA SER A 120 44.63 6.29 -14.02
C SER A 120 44.67 5.21 -15.12
N SER A 121 43.63 4.42 -15.34
CA SER A 121 43.54 3.74 -16.65
C SER A 121 42.12 3.58 -17.19
N ARG A 122 41.91 4.24 -18.34
CA ARG A 122 40.83 4.05 -19.34
C ARG A 122 39.60 4.93 -19.21
N LEU A 123 39.86 6.23 -19.06
CA LEU A 123 39.24 7.20 -19.98
C LEU A 123 39.66 6.83 -21.42
N LYS A 124 38.85 6.01 -22.12
CA LYS A 124 38.86 5.97 -23.58
C LYS A 124 37.83 7.01 -24.06
N VAL A 125 38.29 8.26 -24.06
CA VAL A 125 37.67 9.35 -24.82
C VAL A 125 37.62 8.90 -26.28
N LEU A 126 36.42 8.77 -26.84
CA LEU A 126 36.25 8.59 -28.29
C LEU A 126 36.58 9.93 -28.97
N PRO A 127 37.57 10.00 -29.87
CA PRO A 127 37.79 11.21 -30.65
C PRO A 127 36.72 11.32 -31.73
N THR A 128 35.92 12.39 -31.64
CA THR A 128 35.13 12.93 -32.75
C THR A 128 36.04 13.24 -33.93
N LYS A 129 35.75 12.68 -35.12
CA LYS A 129 36.32 13.15 -36.39
C LYS A 129 35.26 13.93 -37.17
N PRO A 130 35.43 15.24 -37.39
CA PRO A 130 34.69 15.96 -38.43
C PRO A 130 35.54 16.06 -39.71
N LYS A 131 34.88 16.00 -40.88
CA LYS A 131 35.23 16.56 -42.22
C LYS A 131 34.65 15.61 -43.30
N PHE A 132 33.58 15.96 -44.00
CA PHE A 132 33.41 17.03 -45.00
C PHE A 132 34.14 16.71 -46.32
N LEU A 133 33.40 16.86 -47.44
CA LEU A 133 33.75 16.80 -48.89
C LEU A 133 33.56 15.41 -49.54
N LEU A 134 32.70 15.22 -50.54
CA LEU A 134 32.65 15.93 -51.84
C LEU A 134 31.21 16.08 -52.43
N ARG A 135 30.98 17.25 -53.05
CA ARG A 135 29.88 17.69 -53.97
C ARG A 135 30.17 17.16 -55.41
N PRO A 136 29.44 17.48 -56.51
CA PRO A 136 28.07 17.97 -56.77
C PRO A 136 27.33 17.19 -57.90
N SER A 137 26.04 17.48 -58.21
CA SER A 137 25.59 17.79 -59.60
C SER A 137 24.10 18.16 -59.68
N ARG A 138 23.83 19.18 -60.48
CA ARG A 138 22.55 19.79 -60.92
C ARG A 138 21.65 18.74 -61.60
N SER A 139 20.33 18.86 -61.80
CA SER A 139 19.38 19.94 -62.13
C SER A 139 17.98 19.27 -62.04
N ARG A 140 16.83 19.92 -61.87
CA ARG A 140 16.16 20.80 -62.84
C ARG A 140 14.78 21.11 -62.25
N THR A 141 14.48 22.40 -62.05
CA THR A 141 13.31 23.15 -62.53
C THR A 141 12.02 22.32 -62.72
N THR A 142 10.83 22.69 -62.19
CA THR A 142 9.99 23.73 -62.79
C THR A 142 8.63 23.81 -62.04
N ARG A 143 8.28 25.02 -61.57
CA ARG A 143 6.98 25.71 -61.62
C ARG A 143 5.66 25.05 -61.16
N LEU A 144 4.91 25.92 -60.47
CA LEU A 144 3.47 26.23 -60.63
C LEU A 144 2.49 25.10 -60.24
N PHE A 145 1.67 25.34 -59.21
CA PHE A 145 0.38 25.99 -59.45
C PHE A 145 -0.31 26.37 -58.14
N ARG A 146 -0.94 27.54 -58.22
CA ARG A 146 -1.84 28.17 -57.27
C ARG A 146 -3.26 27.69 -57.60
N GLY A 147 -4.01 27.21 -56.61
CA GLY A 147 -5.45 26.93 -56.72
C GLY A 147 -6.00 26.58 -55.34
N ARG A 148 -6.54 27.57 -54.61
CA ARG A 148 -7.96 27.98 -54.57
C ARG A 148 -8.77 27.12 -53.57
N LEU A 149 -9.05 27.80 -52.45
CA LEU A 149 -10.02 27.57 -51.36
C LEU A 149 -11.37 26.95 -51.80
N PRO A 150 -12.18 26.36 -50.89
CA PRO A 150 -13.08 27.18 -50.05
C PRO A 150 -13.24 26.73 -48.58
N ALA A 151 -13.54 27.73 -47.76
CA ALA A 151 -14.05 27.63 -46.40
C ALA A 151 -15.55 27.25 -46.39
N ALA A 152 -15.97 26.45 -45.42
CA ALA A 152 -17.33 26.28 -44.87
C ALA A 152 -17.26 25.05 -43.93
N LYS A 153 -17.78 24.99 -42.70
CA LYS A 153 -18.83 25.74 -42.02
C LYS A 153 -18.55 25.81 -40.51
N LEU A 154 -19.05 26.89 -39.93
CA LEU A 154 -19.30 27.12 -38.51
C LEU A 154 -20.28 26.08 -37.94
N THR A 155 -20.06 25.62 -36.71
CA THR A 155 -21.13 25.32 -35.74
C THR A 155 -20.69 25.83 -34.36
N PRO A 156 -21.49 26.68 -33.70
CA PRO A 156 -21.21 27.18 -32.36
C PRO A 156 -22.11 26.48 -31.33
N GLU A 157 -21.52 25.72 -30.42
CA GLU A 157 -22.14 25.31 -29.15
C GLU A 157 -20.94 25.22 -28.18
N GLY A 158 -20.74 26.09 -27.19
CA GLY A 158 -21.75 26.70 -26.35
C GLY A 158 -21.97 25.79 -25.14
N GLN A 159 -21.36 26.19 -24.03
CA GLN A 159 -21.86 26.02 -22.66
C GLN A 159 -21.38 24.81 -21.83
N TRP A 160 -20.50 25.19 -20.89
CA TRP A 160 -20.44 24.85 -19.45
C TRP A 160 -20.27 23.39 -19.02
#